data_AF-A0A1N7DCN9-F1
#
_entry.id   AF-A0A1N7DCN9-F1
#
_cell.length_a   1.000
_cell.length_b   1.000
_cell.length_c   1.000
_cell.angle_alpha   90.00
_cell.angle_beta   90.00
_cell.angle_gamma   90.00
#
_symmetry.space_group_name_H-M   'P 1'
#
loop_
_entity.id
_entity.type
_entity.pdbx_description
1 polymer ?
#
loop_
_entity_poly.entity_id
_entity_poly.type
_entity_poly.pdbx_seq_one_letter_code
_entity_poly.pdbx_strand_id
1 'polypeptide(L)'
;MSVLHELDELLCGDDEEYDRLDLFLEADELIGQLRMADVPALLALWPQRSLCWQQRFTQASGNIDGAALRALLAGLLQIKETTHGVFELMPRLPSVADTSTLSDALLDHAEQAWHVDQQRQRQIQISCWSCGLSGRLLKRLGLSAWKDVGL
;
A
#
# COMPACT_ATOMS: atom_id res chain seq x y z
N MET A 1 12.29 -23.48 2.94
CA MET A 1 11.64 -22.56 1.99
C MET A 1 11.70 -21.17 2.59
N SER A 2 11.85 -20.10 1.79
CA SER A 2 11.82 -18.73 2.33
C SER A 2 10.37 -18.30 2.55
N VAL A 3 10.12 -17.46 3.55
CA VAL A 3 8.79 -16.88 3.84
C VAL A 3 8.20 -16.23 2.59
N LEU A 4 9.01 -15.52 1.80
CA LEU A 4 8.56 -14.88 0.57
C LEU A 4 8.09 -15.88 -0.50
N HIS A 5 8.72 -17.05 -0.59
CA HIS A 5 8.32 -18.06 -1.56
C HIS A 5 6.98 -18.71 -1.17
N GLU A 6 6.82 -19.03 0.11
CA GLU A 6 5.58 -19.59 0.66
C GLU A 6 4.42 -18.58 0.53
N LEU A 7 4.67 -17.32 0.84
CA LEU A 7 3.70 -16.24 0.63
C LEU A 7 3.33 -16.11 -0.86
N ASP A 8 4.31 -16.16 -1.76
CA ASP A 8 4.04 -16.05 -3.18
C ASP A 8 3.18 -17.21 -3.72
N GLU A 9 3.45 -18.44 -3.28
CA GLU A 9 2.65 -19.62 -3.62
C GLU A 9 1.22 -19.48 -3.09
N LEU A 10 1.07 -19.09 -1.83
CA LEU A 10 -0.24 -18.90 -1.18
C LEU A 10 -1.09 -17.86 -1.93
N LEU A 11 -0.50 -16.72 -2.28
CA LEU A 11 -1.20 -15.63 -2.96
C LEU A 11 -1.47 -15.93 -4.44
N CYS A 12 -0.69 -16.82 -5.07
CA CYS A 12 -0.92 -17.33 -6.42
C CYS A 12 -1.98 -18.45 -6.50
N GLY A 13 -2.48 -18.91 -5.35
CA GLY A 13 -3.48 -19.97 -5.27
C GLY A 13 -4.81 -19.63 -5.95
N ASP A 14 -5.65 -20.66 -6.11
CA ASP A 14 -6.98 -20.55 -6.71
C ASP A 14 -7.89 -19.60 -5.90
N ASP A 15 -8.71 -18.81 -6.60
CA ASP A 15 -9.55 -17.79 -5.98
C ASP A 15 -10.66 -18.36 -5.09
N GLU A 16 -11.32 -19.43 -5.52
CA GLU A 16 -12.38 -20.06 -4.73
C GLU A 16 -11.80 -20.75 -3.51
N GLU A 17 -10.61 -21.33 -3.64
CA GLU A 17 -9.92 -21.97 -2.52
C GLU A 17 -9.40 -20.96 -1.50
N TYR A 18 -8.82 -19.85 -1.96
CA TYR A 18 -8.29 -18.79 -1.09
C TYR A 18 -9.36 -18.22 -0.16
N ASP A 19 -10.53 -17.90 -0.71
CA ASP A 19 -11.64 -17.34 0.05
C ASP A 19 -12.32 -18.40 0.92
N ARG A 20 -12.50 -19.62 0.41
CA ARG A 20 -13.19 -20.71 1.14
C ARG A 20 -12.39 -21.19 2.35
N LEU A 21 -11.06 -21.17 2.28
CA LEU A 21 -10.17 -21.65 3.34
C LEU A 21 -9.65 -20.54 4.26
N ASP A 22 -10.15 -19.30 4.11
CA ASP A 22 -9.69 -18.14 4.88
C ASP A 22 -8.16 -17.94 4.82
N LEU A 23 -7.54 -18.20 3.65
CA LEU A 23 -6.09 -18.12 3.48
C LEU A 23 -5.55 -16.68 3.66
N PHE A 24 -6.42 -15.69 3.82
CA PHE A 24 -6.05 -14.34 4.22
C PHE A 24 -5.37 -14.28 5.59
N LEU A 25 -5.76 -15.15 6.53
CA LEU A 25 -5.14 -15.20 7.87
C LEU A 25 -3.71 -15.73 7.78
N GLU A 26 -3.52 -16.81 7.01
CA GLU A 26 -2.20 -17.38 6.77
C GLU A 26 -1.29 -16.40 6.01
N ALA A 27 -1.84 -15.66 5.04
CA ALA A 27 -1.13 -14.60 4.35
C ALA A 27 -0.71 -13.48 5.30
N ASP A 28 -1.56 -13.07 6.24
CA ASP A 28 -1.25 -12.04 7.23
C ASP A 28 -0.14 -12.49 8.20
N GLU A 29 -0.16 -13.76 8.61
CA GLU A 29 0.91 -14.35 9.43
C GLU A 29 2.26 -14.39 8.68
N LEU A 30 2.25 -14.78 7.40
CA LEU A 30 3.45 -14.79 6.56
C LEU A 30 3.97 -13.37 6.29
N ILE A 31 3.08 -12.42 6.04
CA ILE A 31 3.43 -11.01 5.84
C ILE A 31 4.04 -10.42 7.12
N GLY A 32 3.50 -10.76 8.29
CA GLY A 32 4.06 -10.34 9.59
C GLY A 32 5.47 -10.86 9.87
N GLN A 33 5.90 -11.90 9.16
CA GLN A 33 7.25 -12.45 9.26
C GLN A 33 8.25 -11.79 8.30
N LEU A 34 7.76 -11.00 7.33
CA LEU A 34 8.63 -10.31 6.37
C LEU A 34 9.53 -9.30 7.09
N ARG A 35 10.80 -9.33 6.73
CA ARG A 35 11.81 -8.41 7.25
C ARG A 35 12.20 -7.41 6.17
N MET A 36 12.87 -6.35 6.60
CA MET A 36 13.52 -5.39 5.71
C MET A 36 14.38 -6.04 4.61
N ALA A 37 15.02 -7.17 4.90
CA ALA A 37 15.86 -7.90 3.95
C ALA A 37 15.07 -8.57 2.82
N ASP A 38 13.78 -8.84 3.02
CA ASP A 38 12.91 -9.50 2.04
C ASP A 38 12.30 -8.49 1.05
N VAL A 39 12.25 -7.21 1.42
CA VAL A 39 11.64 -6.12 0.63
C VAL A 39 12.19 -6.02 -0.79
N PRO A 40 13.51 -6.09 -1.06
CA PRO A 40 14.02 -6.03 -2.44
C PRO A 40 13.51 -7.17 -3.32
N ALA A 41 13.39 -8.38 -2.77
CA ALA A 41 12.87 -9.52 -3.51
C ALA A 41 11.35 -9.41 -3.73
N LEU A 42 10.61 -8.93 -2.72
CA LEU A 42 9.19 -8.63 -2.84
C LEU A 42 8.92 -7.57 -3.92
N LEU A 43 9.71 -6.49 -3.95
CA LEU A 43 9.61 -5.45 -4.98
C LEU A 43 9.95 -5.97 -6.38
N ALA A 44 10.89 -6.90 -6.50
CA ALA A 44 11.22 -7.53 -7.77
C ALA A 44 10.08 -8.45 -8.27
N LEU A 45 9.37 -9.12 -7.35
CA LEU A 45 8.21 -9.96 -7.67
C LEU A 45 6.97 -9.15 -8.03
N TRP A 46 6.76 -8.00 -7.38
CA TRP A 46 5.55 -7.18 -7.51
C TRP A 46 5.08 -6.93 -8.97
N PRO A 47 5.92 -6.44 -9.91
CA PRO A 47 5.49 -6.20 -11.28
C PRO A 47 5.27 -7.49 -12.09
N GLN A 48 5.73 -8.64 -11.61
CA GLN A 48 5.56 -9.95 -12.26
C GLN A 48 4.26 -10.65 -11.85
N ARG A 49 3.53 -10.09 -10.88
CA ARG A 49 2.33 -10.69 -10.29
C ARG A 49 1.06 -9.96 -10.71
N SER A 50 -0.03 -10.71 -10.73
CA SER A 50 -1.35 -10.22 -11.15
C SER A 50 -1.89 -9.18 -10.16
N LEU A 51 -2.91 -8.42 -10.59
CA LEU A 51 -3.61 -7.51 -9.70
C LEU A 51 -4.26 -8.24 -8.51
N CYS A 52 -4.81 -9.44 -8.73
CA CYS A 52 -5.41 -10.27 -7.67
C CYS A 52 -4.38 -10.61 -6.59
N TRP A 53 -3.17 -11.02 -6.99
CA TRP A 53 -2.06 -11.26 -6.05
C TRP A 53 -1.75 -10.01 -5.22
N GLN A 54 -1.66 -8.83 -5.87
CA GLN A 54 -1.37 -7.57 -5.18
C GLN A 54 -2.50 -7.20 -4.20
N GLN A 55 -3.76 -7.40 -4.59
CA GLN A 55 -4.93 -7.16 -3.74
C GLN A 55 -4.93 -8.03 -2.49
N ARG A 56 -4.66 -9.33 -2.65
CA ARG A 56 -4.56 -10.25 -1.50
C ARG A 56 -3.44 -9.86 -0.57
N PHE A 57 -2.27 -9.52 -1.12
CA PHE A 57 -1.14 -9.05 -0.31
C PHE A 57 -1.54 -7.83 0.52
N THR A 58 -2.10 -6.78 -0.10
CA THR A 58 -2.42 -5.53 0.62
C THR A 58 -3.58 -5.71 1.61
N GLN A 59 -4.56 -6.55 1.29
CA GLN A 59 -5.65 -6.93 2.19
C GLN A 59 -5.13 -7.64 3.44
N ALA A 60 -4.22 -8.59 3.27
CA ALA A 60 -3.60 -9.38 4.34
C ALA A 60 -2.41 -8.67 5.02
N SER A 61 -2.11 -7.41 4.71
CA SER A 61 -0.98 -6.69 5.32
C SER A 61 -1.29 -6.09 6.70
N GLY A 62 -2.07 -6.78 7.54
CA GLY A 62 -2.50 -6.29 8.85
C GLY A 62 -1.35 -6.20 9.85
N ASN A 63 -0.46 -7.20 9.83
CA ASN A 63 0.64 -7.39 10.76
C ASN A 63 2.02 -7.06 10.18
N ILE A 64 2.10 -6.43 9.00
CA ILE A 64 3.38 -6.08 8.39
C ILE A 64 4.24 -5.21 9.32
N ASP A 65 5.52 -5.55 9.44
CA ASP A 65 6.47 -4.74 10.22
C ASP A 65 6.57 -3.31 9.67
N GLY A 66 6.60 -2.32 10.56
CA GLY A 66 6.58 -0.91 10.20
C GLY A 66 7.81 -0.48 9.38
N ALA A 67 8.99 -1.05 9.61
CA ALA A 67 10.16 -0.73 8.80
C ALA A 67 10.04 -1.37 7.42
N ALA A 68 9.65 -2.65 7.36
CA ALA A 68 9.42 -3.36 6.10
C ALA A 68 8.36 -2.66 5.23
N LEU A 69 7.24 -2.25 5.83
CA LEU A 69 6.17 -1.48 5.16
C LEU A 69 6.70 -0.16 4.56
N ARG A 70 7.47 0.60 5.33
CA ARG A 70 8.02 1.89 4.87
C ARG A 70 9.00 1.70 3.71
N ALA A 71 9.84 0.67 3.77
CA ALA A 71 10.74 0.33 2.68
C ALA A 71 10.00 -0.16 1.43
N LEU A 72 8.95 -0.97 1.61
CA LEU A 72 8.07 -1.44 0.55
C LEU A 72 7.39 -0.26 -0.16
N LEU A 73 6.77 0.65 0.59
CA LEU A 73 6.16 1.87 0.05
C LEU A 73 7.17 2.73 -0.72
N ALA A 74 8.38 2.93 -0.15
CA ALA A 74 9.44 3.69 -0.82
C ALA A 74 9.84 3.05 -2.16
N GLY A 75 9.90 1.72 -2.22
CA GLY A 75 10.22 0.98 -3.45
C GLY A 75 9.07 1.00 -4.46
N LEU A 76 7.83 0.80 -4.02
CA LEU A 76 6.65 0.83 -4.89
C LEU A 76 6.48 2.19 -5.58
N LEU A 77 6.81 3.29 -4.90
CA LEU A 77 6.82 4.63 -5.49
C LEU A 77 7.77 4.77 -6.71
N GLN A 78 8.78 3.90 -6.82
CA GLN A 78 9.71 3.88 -7.96
C GLN A 78 9.18 3.04 -9.14
N ILE A 79 8.16 2.21 -8.91
CA ILE A 79 7.56 1.35 -9.93
C ILE A 79 6.42 2.12 -10.60
N LYS A 80 6.69 2.66 -11.79
CA LYS A 80 5.79 3.60 -12.49
C LYS A 80 4.39 3.06 -12.82
N GLU A 81 4.21 1.73 -12.85
CA GLU A 81 2.99 1.08 -13.32
C GLU A 81 2.04 0.64 -12.20
N THR A 82 2.46 0.73 -10.93
CA THR A 82 1.73 0.10 -9.80
C THR A 82 1.19 1.13 -8.82
N THR A 83 0.17 1.88 -9.23
CA THR A 83 -0.55 2.83 -8.34
C THR A 83 -1.40 2.12 -7.28
N HIS A 84 -1.84 0.88 -7.53
CA HIS A 84 -2.72 0.17 -6.59
C HIS A 84 -2.03 -0.16 -5.26
N GLY A 85 -0.79 -0.66 -5.30
CA GLY A 85 -0.10 -1.09 -4.08
C GLY A 85 0.17 0.05 -3.09
N VAL A 86 0.46 1.26 -3.56
CA VAL A 86 0.82 2.38 -2.68
C VAL A 86 -0.37 2.82 -1.82
N PHE A 87 -1.52 3.15 -2.43
CA PHE A 87 -2.68 3.64 -1.69
C PHE A 87 -3.30 2.57 -0.77
N GLU A 88 -3.29 1.30 -1.17
CA GLU A 88 -3.82 0.22 -0.32
C GLU A 88 -2.93 -0.06 0.92
N LEU A 89 -1.62 0.21 0.83
CA LEU A 89 -0.68 0.02 1.93
C LEU A 89 -0.51 1.24 2.84
N MET A 90 -0.80 2.46 2.35
CA MET A 90 -0.75 3.68 3.15
C MET A 90 -1.57 3.60 4.46
N PRO A 91 -2.79 3.03 4.49
CA PRO A 91 -3.55 2.81 5.73
C PRO A 91 -2.89 1.92 6.76
N ARG A 92 -1.85 1.15 6.41
CA ARG A 92 -1.07 0.32 7.34
C ARG A 92 0.02 1.12 8.06
N LEU A 93 0.31 2.35 7.62
CA LEU A 93 1.23 3.23 8.33
C LEU A 93 0.61 3.69 9.66
N PRO A 94 1.44 4.05 10.66
CA PRO A 94 0.95 4.73 11.85
C PRO A 94 0.12 5.96 11.49
N SER A 95 -0.94 6.22 12.26
CA SER A 95 -1.86 7.35 12.05
C SER A 95 -1.26 8.72 12.44
N VAL A 96 0.04 8.90 12.23
CA VAL A 96 0.80 10.10 12.56
C VAL A 96 1.67 10.44 11.37
N ALA A 97 1.38 11.58 10.74
CA ALA A 97 2.24 12.13 9.71
C ALA A 97 3.58 12.56 10.34
N ASP A 98 4.66 12.00 9.83
CA ASP A 98 6.01 12.46 10.13
C ASP A 98 6.56 13.36 9.02
N THR A 99 7.71 14.00 9.28
CA THR A 99 8.43 14.82 8.31
C THR A 99 9.51 14.01 7.58
N SER A 100 9.33 12.70 7.43
CA SER A 100 10.30 11.86 6.74
C SER A 100 10.23 12.05 5.22
N THR A 101 11.32 11.71 4.54
CA THR A 101 11.39 11.69 3.07
C THR A 101 10.33 10.79 2.44
N LEU A 102 9.93 9.70 3.12
CA LEU A 102 8.85 8.84 2.64
C LEU A 102 7.51 9.59 2.65
N SER A 103 7.19 10.30 3.73
CA SER A 103 5.95 11.09 3.83
C SER A 103 5.89 12.18 2.75
N ASP A 104 7.02 12.81 2.44
CA ASP A 104 7.10 13.78 1.34
C ASP A 104 6.86 13.12 -0.02
N ALA A 105 7.48 11.97 -0.27
CA ALA A 105 7.30 11.22 -1.52
C ALA A 105 5.86 10.68 -1.69
N LEU A 106 5.23 10.22 -0.61
CA LEU A 106 3.81 9.81 -0.62
C LEU A 106 2.89 11.00 -0.92
N LEU A 107 3.19 12.19 -0.41
CA LEU A 107 2.44 13.41 -0.73
C LEU A 107 2.63 13.82 -2.18
N ASP A 108 3.86 13.80 -2.70
CA ASP A 108 4.14 14.10 -4.11
C ASP A 108 3.36 13.14 -5.02
N HIS A 109 3.35 11.85 -4.68
CA HIS A 109 2.59 10.83 -5.39
C HIS A 109 1.08 11.06 -5.33
N ALA A 110 0.54 11.35 -4.13
CA ALA A 110 -0.89 11.60 -3.93
C ALA A 110 -1.36 12.85 -4.68
N GLU A 111 -0.57 13.92 -4.67
CA GLU A 111 -0.84 15.16 -5.41
C GLU A 111 -0.85 14.92 -6.93
N GLN A 112 0.13 14.19 -7.46
CA GLN A 112 0.15 13.82 -8.88
C GLN A 112 -1.05 12.96 -9.25
N ALA A 113 -1.34 11.91 -8.48
CA ALA A 113 -2.47 11.02 -8.73
C ALA A 113 -3.81 11.75 -8.68
N TRP A 114 -3.95 12.73 -7.78
CA TRP A 114 -5.15 13.55 -7.63
C TRP A 114 -5.51 14.31 -8.91
N HIS A 115 -4.50 14.81 -9.63
CA HIS A 115 -4.68 15.55 -10.88
C HIS A 115 -4.88 14.65 -12.11
N VAL A 116 -4.35 13.42 -12.07
CA VAL A 116 -4.41 12.49 -13.20
C VAL A 116 -5.73 11.71 -13.24
N ASP A 117 -6.25 11.25 -12.10
CA ASP A 117 -7.41 10.36 -12.04
C ASP A 117 -8.43 10.79 -10.98
N GLN A 118 -9.49 11.45 -11.43
CA GLN A 118 -10.57 11.91 -10.56
C GLN A 118 -11.32 10.76 -9.87
N GLN A 119 -11.35 9.56 -10.46
CA GLN A 119 -12.06 8.41 -9.88
C GLN A 119 -11.36 7.91 -8.61
N ARG A 120 -10.07 8.21 -8.44
CA ARG A 120 -9.26 7.81 -7.28
C ARG A 120 -9.27 8.81 -6.14
N GLN A 121 -9.87 9.99 -6.29
CA GLN A 121 -9.80 11.04 -5.28
C GLN A 121 -10.32 10.60 -3.90
N ARG A 122 -11.38 9.76 -3.84
CA ARG A 122 -11.86 9.18 -2.59
C ARG A 122 -10.85 8.20 -1.97
N GLN A 123 -10.20 7.37 -2.78
CA GLN A 123 -9.14 6.46 -2.29
C GLN A 123 -7.96 7.27 -1.74
N ILE A 124 -7.54 8.31 -2.45
CA ILE A 124 -6.46 9.23 -2.03
C ILE A 124 -6.81 9.89 -0.69
N GLN A 125 -8.05 10.41 -0.56
CA GLN A 125 -8.55 10.99 0.68
C GLN A 125 -8.45 10.01 1.85
N ILE A 126 -9.00 8.80 1.71
CA ILE A 126 -9.02 7.78 2.77
C ILE A 126 -7.60 7.40 3.16
N SER A 127 -6.74 7.16 2.17
CA SER A 127 -5.34 6.75 2.37
C SER A 127 -4.50 7.82 3.06
N CYS A 128 -4.70 9.08 2.70
CA CYS A 128 -3.99 10.20 3.34
C CYS A 128 -4.55 10.52 4.72
N TRP A 129 -5.85 10.28 4.95
CA TRP A 129 -6.46 10.49 6.26
C TRP A 129 -5.96 9.46 7.27
N SER A 130 -5.92 8.18 6.89
CA SER A 130 -5.50 7.08 7.78
C SER A 130 -4.08 7.23 8.31
N CYS A 131 -3.15 7.75 7.51
CA CYS A 131 -1.76 7.99 7.90
C CYS A 131 -1.47 9.45 8.34
N GLY A 132 -2.49 10.30 8.48
CA GLY A 132 -2.36 11.68 8.96
C GLY A 132 -1.81 12.69 7.92
N LEU A 133 -1.59 12.29 6.66
CA LEU A 133 -1.09 13.16 5.59
C LEU A 133 -2.16 14.11 5.01
N SER A 134 -3.45 13.88 5.30
CA SER A 134 -4.57 14.62 4.72
C SER A 134 -4.44 16.14 4.80
N GLY A 135 -4.08 16.71 5.96
CA GLY A 135 -3.94 18.18 6.10
C GLY A 135 -2.82 18.76 5.24
N ARG A 136 -1.73 18.00 5.05
CA ARG A 136 -0.60 18.40 4.20
C ARG A 136 -0.97 18.33 2.73
N LEU A 137 -1.70 17.29 2.33
CA LEU A 137 -2.20 17.15 0.96
C LEU A 137 -3.20 18.27 0.62
N LEU A 138 -4.18 18.54 1.49
CA LEU A 138 -5.14 19.64 1.31
C LEU A 138 -4.43 20.98 1.06
N LYS A 139 -3.39 21.28 1.86
CA LYS A 139 -2.59 22.49 1.70
C LYS A 139 -1.89 22.57 0.33
N ARG A 140 -1.35 21.46 -0.19
CA ARG A 140 -0.71 21.41 -1.51
C ARG A 140 -1.71 21.61 -2.65
N LEU A 141 -2.90 21.02 -2.49
CA LEU A 141 -4.01 21.17 -3.44
C LEU A 141 -4.70 22.55 -3.38
N GLY A 142 -4.32 23.42 -2.43
CA GLY A 142 -4.97 24.72 -2.22
C GLY A 142 -6.40 24.62 -1.65
N LEU A 143 -6.72 23.50 -0.98
CA LEU A 143 -8.04 23.22 -0.41
C LEU A 143 -8.03 23.45 1.10
N SER A 144 -9.19 23.86 1.64
CA SER A 144 -9.37 24.01 3.09
C SER A 144 -9.92 22.75 3.74
N ALA A 145 -10.76 22.01 3.02
CA ALA A 145 -11.36 20.76 3.44
C ALA A 145 -11.76 19.89 2.23
N TRP A 146 -11.91 18.58 2.44
CA TRP A 146 -12.36 17.64 1.41
C TRP A 146 -13.75 17.96 0.84
N LYS A 147 -14.64 18.52 1.68
CA LYS A 147 -15.99 18.94 1.25
C LYS A 147 -15.96 20.00 0.15
N ASP A 148 -14.87 20.76 0.01
CA ASP A 148 -14.72 21.80 -1.01
C ASP A 148 -14.70 21.20 -2.42
N VAL A 149 -14.42 19.89 -2.53
CA VAL A 149 -14.39 19.10 -3.77
C VAL A 149 -15.40 17.95 -3.75
N GLY A 150 -16.38 17.97 -2.83
CA GLY A 150 -17.46 16.98 -2.76
C GLY A 150 -17.09 15.64 -2.12
N LEU A 151 -16.04 15.61 -1.28
CA LEU A 151 -15.56 14.42 -0.56
C LEU A 151 -15.65 14.53 0.96
#